data_AF-A0A938K3B1-F1
#
_entry.id   AF-A0A938K3B1-F1
#
_cell.length_a   1.000
_cell.length_b   1.000
_cell.length_c   1.000
_cell.angle_alpha   90.00
_cell.angle_beta   90.00
_cell.angle_gamma   90.00
#
_symmetry.space_group_name_H-M   'P 1'
#
loop_
_entity.id
_entity.type
_entity.pdbx_description
1 polymer ?
#
loop_
_entity_poly.entity_id
_entity_poly.type
_entity_poly.pdbx_seq_one_letter_code
_entity_poly.pdbx_strand_id
1 'polypeptide(L)' 'MTFPELLIAAIKAAEIPLRFEPGAEEAVARPVTDLIRNWVRAHEPENPKSDFEYGQKALVGTLLEELEGSPL' A
#
# COMPACT_ATOMS: atom_id res chain seq x y z
N MET A 1 -12.87 -3.42 -0.52
CA MET A 1 -12.27 -2.09 -0.67
C MET A 1 -10.78 -2.29 -0.77
N THR A 2 -10.14 -1.70 -1.78
CA THR A 2 -8.70 -1.76 -1.98
C THR A 2 -8.00 -0.79 -1.01
N PHE A 3 -6.69 -0.96 -0.80
CA PHE A 3 -5.93 -0.02 0.03
C PHE A 3 -5.99 1.42 -0.49
N PRO A 4 -5.85 1.70 -1.81
CA PRO A 4 -6.01 3.06 -2.35
C PRO A 4 -7.38 3.68 -2.04
N GLU A 5 -8.47 2.89 -2.07
CA GLU A 5 -9.81 3.37 -1.72
C GLU A 5 -9.91 3.75 -0.24
N LEU A 6 -9.33 2.93 0.66
CA LEU A 6 -9.26 3.22 2.09
C LEU A 6 -8.45 4.48 2.38
N LEU A 7 -7.33 4.66 1.68
CA LEU A 7 -6.48 5.84 1.83
C LEU A 7 -7.18 7.12 1.36
N ILE A 8 -7.85 7.09 0.21
CA ILE A 8 -8.64 8.23 -0.28
C ILE A 8 -9.77 8.56 0.71
N ALA A 9 -10.45 7.54 1.26
CA ALA A 9 -11.48 7.75 2.27
C ALA A 9 -10.91 8.41 3.54
N ALA A 10 -9.73 7.99 3.98
CA ALA A 10 -9.03 8.61 5.12
C ALA A 10 -8.61 10.06 4.83
N ILE A 11 -8.11 10.35 3.62
CA ILE A 11 -7.74 11.73 3.20
C ILE A 11 -8.97 12.64 3.25
N LYS A 12 -10.12 12.17 2.74
CA LYS A 12 -11.39 12.92 2.78
C LYS A 12 -11.89 13.15 4.20
N ALA A 13 -11.69 12.19 5.10
CA ALA A 13 -12.09 12.30 6.51
C ALA A 13 -11.15 13.16 7.36
N ALA A 14 -9.90 13.35 6.94
CA ALA A 14 -8.89 14.07 7.70
C ALA A 14 -9.08 15.62 7.72
N GLU A 15 -10.15 16.13 7.10
CA GLU A 15 -10.49 17.57 6.99
C GLU A 15 -9.31 18.44 6.54
N ILE A 16 -8.35 17.85 5.82
CA ILE A 16 -7.18 18.56 5.31
C ILE A 16 -7.70 19.59 4.31
N PRO A 17 -7.35 20.89 4.42
CA PRO A 17 -7.72 21.89 3.45
C PRO A 17 -6.84 21.73 2.19
N LEU A 18 -6.92 20.57 1.55
CA LEU A 18 -6.42 20.38 0.21
C LEU A 18 -7.25 21.32 -0.66
N ARG A 19 -6.59 22.22 -1.40
CA ARG A 19 -7.29 22.93 -2.47
C ARG A 19 -7.67 21.87 -3.50
N PHE A 20 -8.93 21.42 -3.43
CA PHE A 20 -9.50 20.35 -4.25
C PHE A 20 -9.63 20.80 -5.71
N GLU A 21 -8.50 20.92 -6.41
CA GLU A 21 -8.55 20.69 -7.84
C GLU A 21 -8.94 19.22 -8.06
N PRO A 22 -9.79 18.90 -9.05
CA PRO A 22 -10.14 17.52 -9.35
C PRO A 22 -8.88 16.65 -9.50
N GLY A 23 -8.77 15.58 -8.72
CA GLY A 23 -7.60 14.69 -8.72
C GLY A 23 -6.59 14.92 -7.60
N ALA A 24 -6.83 15.88 -6.69
CA ALA A 24 -5.93 16.16 -5.57
C ALA A 24 -5.81 14.96 -4.62
N GLU A 25 -6.90 14.23 -4.36
CA GLU A 25 -6.89 13.04 -3.50
C GLU A 25 -6.04 11.92 -4.10
N GLU A 26 -6.17 11.66 -5.40
CA GLU A 26 -5.37 10.66 -6.12
C GLU A 26 -3.89 11.07 -6.17
N ALA A 27 -3.61 12.37 -6.35
CA ALA A 27 -2.26 12.91 -6.34
C ALA A 27 -1.55 12.76 -4.98
N VAL A 28 -2.32 12.79 -3.88
CA VAL A 28 -1.81 12.54 -2.52
C VAL A 28 -1.75 11.03 -2.22
N ALA A 29 -2.75 10.26 -2.65
CA ALA A 29 -2.82 8.83 -2.38
C ALA A 29 -1.68 8.07 -3.06
N ARG A 30 -1.33 8.42 -4.30
CA ARG A 30 -0.27 7.75 -5.06
C ARG A 30 1.11 7.73 -4.36
N PRO A 31 1.72 8.85 -3.95
CA PRO A 31 3.03 8.84 -3.29
C PRO A 31 3.01 8.09 -1.96
N VAL A 32 1.89 8.08 -1.24
CA VAL A 32 1.75 7.30 0.00
C VAL A 32 1.67 5.81 -0.30
N THR A 33 0.89 5.39 -1.29
CA THR A 33 0.85 3.99 -1.76
C THR A 33 2.22 3.54 -2.24
N ASP A 34 2.95 4.37 -2.98
CA ASP A 34 4.30 4.06 -3.46
C ASP A 34 5.31 3.93 -2.29
N LEU A 35 5.23 4.81 -1.28
CA LEU A 35 6.04 4.72 -0.07
C LEU A 35 5.82 3.39 0.66
N ILE A 36 4.55 3.01 0.88
CA ILE A 36 4.20 1.79 1.59
C ILE A 36 4.63 0.56 0.77
N ARG A 37 4.42 0.56 -0.56
CA ARG A 37 4.90 -0.50 -1.45
C ARG A 37 6.40 -0.71 -1.30
N ASN A 38 7.19 0.37 -1.32
CA ASN A 38 8.64 0.29 -1.17
C ASN A 38 9.06 -0.20 0.22
N TRP A 39 8.37 0.28 1.27
CA TRP A 39 8.60 -0.18 2.63
C TRP A 39 8.32 -1.68 2.78
N VAL A 40 7.22 -2.19 2.24
CA VAL A 40 6.89 -3.63 2.25
C VAL A 40 7.93 -4.44 1.46
N ARG A 41 8.33 -4.00 0.25
CA ARG A 41 9.37 -4.67 -0.55
C ARG A 41 10.72 -4.76 0.17
N ALA A 42 11.08 -3.75 0.95
CA ALA A 42 12.32 -3.76 1.73
C ALA A 42 12.37 -4.86 2.81
N HIS A 43 11.23 -5.47 3.15
CA HIS A 43 11.14 -6.57 4.10
C HIS A 43 11.05 -7.94 3.41
N GLU A 44 11.13 -8.02 2.09
CA GLU A 44 11.09 -9.29 1.36
C GLU A 44 12.39 -10.08 1.53
N PRO A 45 12.36 -11.33 2.02
CA PRO A 45 13.53 -12.20 2.00
C PRO A 45 13.90 -12.58 0.55
N GLU A 46 15.09 -12.17 0.09
CA GLU A 46 15.59 -12.48 -1.26
C GLU A 46 15.88 -13.98 -1.44
N ASN A 47 16.43 -14.62 -0.40
CA ASN A 47 16.81 -16.03 -0.41
C ASN A 47 16.41 -16.70 0.91
N PRO A 48 15.11 -17.06 1.09
CA PRO A 48 14.60 -17.68 2.32
C PRO A 48 15.27 -19.04 2.57
N LYS A 49 15.69 -19.30 3.81
CA LYS A 49 16.39 -20.53 4.25
C LYS A 49 15.68 -21.25 5.39
N SER A 50 14.56 -20.72 5.86
CA SER A 50 13.77 -21.26 6.96
C SER A 50 12.28 -21.11 6.68
N ASP A 51 11.46 -21.97 7.28
CA ASP A 51 9.99 -21.91 7.17
C ASP A 51 9.45 -20.53 7.55
N PHE A 52 10.08 -19.88 8.53
CA PHE A 52 9.76 -18.51 8.93
C PHE A 52 9.99 -17.51 7.79
N GLU A 53 11.14 -17.55 7.13
CA GLU A 53 11.45 -16.64 6.02
C GLU A 53 10.57 -16.91 4.78
N TYR A 54 10.18 -18.17 4.54
CA TYR A 54 9.19 -18.50 3.52
C TYR A 54 7.82 -17.91 3.85
N GLY A 55 7.38 -18.00 5.11
CA GLY A 55 6.16 -17.37 5.59
C GLY A 55 6.19 -15.85 5.47
N GLN A 56 7.33 -15.23 5.81
CA GLN A 56 7.54 -13.79 5.64
C GLN A 56 7.46 -13.37 4.16
N LYS A 57 8.10 -14.12 3.25
CA LYS A 57 8.04 -13.84 1.80
C LYS A 57 6.60 -13.95 1.27
N ALA A 58 5.85 -14.97 1.71
CA ALA A 58 4.45 -15.13 1.33
C ALA A 58 3.59 -13.96 1.82
N LEU A 59 3.77 -13.53 3.08
CA LEU A 59 3.08 -12.37 3.64
C LEU A 59 3.38 -11.08 2.86
N VAL A 60 4.66 -10.85 2.51
CA VAL A 60 5.06 -9.71 1.69
C VAL A 60 4.34 -9.73 0.33
N GLY A 61 4.24 -10.90 -0.30
CA GLY A 61 3.46 -11.08 -1.54
C GLY A 61 2.00 -10.67 -1.39
N THR A 62 1.31 -11.20 -0.38
CA THR A 62 -0.11 -10.85 -0.11
C THR A 62 -0.31 -9.37 0.15
N LEU A 63 0.56 -8.75 0.96
CA LEU A 63 0.47 -7.31 1.24
C LEU A 63 0.68 -6.46 -0.02
N LEU A 64 1.57 -6.88 -0.93
CA LEU A 64 1.77 -6.18 -2.21
C LEU A 64 0.55 -6.32 -3.13
N GLU A 65 -0.09 -7.49 -3.18
CA GLU A 65 -1.33 -7.71 -3.94
C GLU A 65 -2.48 -6.83 -3.43
N GLU A 66 -2.65 -6.73 -2.11
CA GLU A 66 -3.64 -5.86 -1.48
C GLU A 66 -3.40 -4.37 -1.79
N LEU A 67 -2.14 -3.94 -1.81
CA LEU A 67 -1.74 -2.57 -2.16
C LEU A 67 -2.02 -2.24 -3.63
N GLU A 68 -1.92 -3.23 -4.52
CA GLU A 68 -2.17 -3.09 -5.96
C GLU A 68 -3.66 -3.26 -6.32
N GLY A 69 -4.50 -3.61 -5.34
CA GLY A 69 -5.94 -3.77 -5.53
C GLY A 69 -6.32 -5.06 -6.25
N SER A 70 -5.41 -6.04 -6.33
CA SER A 70 -5.72 -7.37 -6.83
C SER A 70 -6.56 -8.12 -5.79
N PRO A 71 -7.74 -8.64 -6.16
CA PRO A 71 -8.48 -9.54 -5.27
C PRO A 71 -7.72 -10.88 -5.18
N LEU A 72 -7.55 -11.37 -3.95
CA LEU A 72 -7.18 -12.77 -3.67
C LEU A 72 -8.19 -13.74 -4.31
#